data_AF-A0A7U2QZS1-F1
#
_entry.id   AF-A0A7U2QZS1-F1
#
_cell.length_a   1.000
_cell.length_b   1.000
_cell.length_c   1.000
_cell.angle_alpha   90.00
_cell.angle_beta   90.00
_cell.angle_gamma   90.00
#
_symmetry.space_group_name_H-M   'P 1'
#
loop_
_entity.id
_entity.type
_entity.pdbx_description
1 polymer ?
#
loop_
_entity_poly.entity_id
_entity_poly.type
_entity_poly.pdbx_seq_one_letter_code
_entity_poly.pdbx_strand_id
1 'polypeptide(L)'
;MKFQSTFLAIFLAMASAVYATEQCPENQEYKTCGSSCPPACDSPPDQVCTMECVEGCQCIDGYVLNQYRECIPQSECPKSVREDDIEA
;
A
#
# COMPACT_ATOMS: atom_id res chain seq x y z
N MET A 1 31.25 4.62 -34.53
CA MET A 1 30.53 5.90 -34.29
C MET A 1 29.01 5.77 -34.40
N LYS A 2 28.43 5.09 -35.41
CA LYS A 2 26.97 4.85 -35.52
C LYS A 2 26.38 4.00 -34.38
N PHE A 3 27.08 2.93 -33.97
CA PHE A 3 26.66 2.06 -32.87
C PHE A 3 26.59 2.79 -31.52
N GLN A 4 27.53 3.69 -31.24
CA GLN A 4 27.54 4.48 -30.00
C GLN A 4 26.34 5.42 -29.92
N SER A 5 25.94 6.03 -31.05
CA SER A 5 24.78 6.91 -31.14
C SER A 5 23.46 6.14 -30.93
N THR A 6 23.35 4.92 -31.47
CA THR A 6 22.19 4.05 -31.25
C THR A 6 22.12 3.53 -29.81
N PHE A 7 23.25 3.16 -29.19
CA PHE A 7 23.28 2.71 -27.79
C PHE A 7 22.88 3.83 -26.82
N LEU A 8 23.31 5.07 -27.06
CA LEU A 8 22.89 6.24 -26.26
C LEU A 8 21.39 6.52 -26.40
N ALA A 9 20.85 6.45 -27.62
CA ALA A 9 19.42 6.64 -27.85
C ALA A 9 18.56 5.56 -27.18
N ILE A 10 19.01 4.30 -27.21
CA ILE A 10 18.34 3.18 -26.54
C ILE A 10 18.42 3.34 -25.02
N PHE A 11 19.58 3.74 -24.47
CA PHE A 11 19.74 3.95 -23.03
C PHE A 11 18.86 5.10 -22.52
N LEU A 12 18.73 6.20 -23.28
CA LEU A 12 17.82 7.30 -22.94
C LEU A 12 16.35 6.89 -23.02
N ALA A 13 15.95 6.10 -24.01
CA ALA A 13 14.59 5.60 -24.14
C ALA A 13 14.23 4.58 -23.04
N MET A 14 15.16 3.71 -22.66
CA MET A 14 14.98 2.74 -21.59
C MET A 14 14.98 3.42 -20.22
N ALA A 15 15.81 4.45 -20.01
CA ALA A 15 15.76 5.27 -18.80
C ALA A 15 14.36 5.86 -18.60
N SER A 16 13.74 6.44 -19.63
CA SER A 16 12.38 6.99 -19.53
C SER A 16 11.28 5.97 -19.20
N ALA A 17 11.47 4.69 -19.54
CA ALA A 17 10.50 3.62 -19.22
C ALA A 17 10.70 3.02 -17.82
N VAL A 18 11.84 3.28 -17.16
CA VAL A 18 12.14 2.78 -15.81
C VAL A 18 11.58 3.67 -14.71
N TYR A 19 11.21 4.93 -15.03
CA TYR A 19 10.54 5.83 -14.09
C TYR A 19 9.02 5.64 -14.15
N ALA A 20 8.53 4.45 -13.84
CA ALA A 20 7.14 4.31 -13.43
C ALA A 20 6.99 5.05 -12.10
N THR A 21 6.31 6.19 -12.14
CA THR A 21 5.91 6.95 -10.95
C THR A 21 4.79 6.18 -10.25
N GLU A 22 5.11 5.08 -9.59
CA GLU A 22 4.23 4.46 -8.60
C GLU A 22 4.16 5.42 -7.41
N GLN A 23 3.30 6.43 -7.51
CA GLN A 23 3.11 7.43 -6.45
C GLN A 23 2.55 6.80 -5.18
N CYS A 24 1.78 5.72 -5.33
CA CYS A 24 1.43 4.78 -4.28
C CYS A 24 1.31 3.37 -4.86
N PRO A 25 1.53 2.32 -4.03
CA PRO A 25 1.27 0.93 -4.43
C PRO A 25 -0.22 0.68 -4.71
N GLU A 26 -0.53 -0.53 -5.19
CA GLU A 26 -1.91 -0.93 -5.49
C GLU A 26 -2.85 -0.75 -4.28
N ASN A 27 -4.10 -0.36 -4.56
CA ASN A 27 -5.17 -0.10 -3.59
C ASN A 27 -4.85 0.97 -2.55
N GLN A 28 -3.94 1.90 -2.89
CA GLN A 28 -3.58 3.04 -2.07
C GLN A 28 -3.76 4.35 -2.81
N GLU A 29 -4.05 5.40 -2.06
CA GLU A 29 -4.08 6.78 -2.54
C GLU A 29 -3.13 7.63 -1.69
N TYR A 30 -2.49 8.60 -2.35
CA TYR A 30 -1.64 9.55 -1.65
C TYR A 30 -2.52 10.57 -0.93
N LYS A 31 -2.32 10.71 0.39
CA LYS A 31 -2.97 11.72 1.21
C LYS A 31 -1.94 12.68 1.77
N THR A 32 -2.16 13.97 1.57
CA THR A 32 -1.39 15.03 2.25
C THR A 32 -1.74 15.13 3.74
N CYS A 33 -2.94 14.69 4.12
CA CYS A 33 -3.36 14.47 5.49
C CYS A 33 -4.19 13.18 5.56
N GLY A 34 -3.55 12.09 5.99
CA GLY A 34 -4.19 10.81 6.28
C GLY A 34 -4.22 10.51 7.78
N SER A 35 -4.82 9.38 8.15
CA SER A 35 -4.94 8.93 9.55
C SER A 35 -3.57 8.54 10.12
N SER A 36 -3.31 8.88 11.39
CA SER A 36 -2.16 8.37 12.15
C SER A 36 -2.29 6.88 12.53
N CYS A 37 -3.49 6.32 12.35
CA CYS A 37 -3.82 4.92 12.54
C CYS A 37 -4.54 4.42 11.29
N PRO A 38 -3.82 4.01 10.24
CA PRO A 38 -4.45 3.39 9.10
C PRO A 38 -5.16 2.10 9.54
N PRO A 39 -6.36 1.82 9.00
CA PRO A 39 -7.11 0.63 9.36
C PRO A 39 -6.37 -0.63 8.90
N ALA A 40 -6.32 -1.63 9.77
CA ALA A 40 -5.72 -2.94 9.53
C ALA A 40 -6.73 -4.05 9.85
N CYS A 41 -6.50 -5.25 9.32
CA CYS A 41 -7.37 -6.41 9.59
C CYS A 41 -7.52 -6.74 11.08
N ASP A 42 -6.49 -6.45 11.87
CA ASP A 42 -6.40 -6.69 13.30
C ASP A 42 -6.57 -5.41 14.13
N SER A 43 -7.00 -4.29 13.52
CA SER A 43 -7.29 -3.06 14.24
C SER A 43 -8.40 -3.30 15.29
N PRO A 44 -8.17 -2.96 16.57
CA PRO A 44 -9.22 -3.05 17.58
C PRO A 44 -10.34 -2.04 17.27
N PRO A 45 -11.61 -2.37 17.56
CA PRO A 45 -12.76 -1.51 17.25
C PRO A 45 -12.68 -0.14 17.92
N ASP A 46 -12.04 -0.06 19.11
CA ASP A 46 -11.91 1.15 19.90
C ASP A 46 -10.49 1.73 19.86
N GLN A 47 -9.77 1.56 18.74
CA GLN A 47 -8.43 2.10 18.58
C GLN A 47 -8.44 3.63 18.75
N VAL A 48 -7.82 4.11 19.83
CA VAL A 48 -7.66 5.55 20.08
C VAL A 48 -6.50 6.08 19.24
N CYS A 49 -6.77 7.12 18.47
CA CYS A 49 -5.81 7.71 17.55
C CYS A 49 -5.69 9.22 17.77
N THR A 50 -4.49 9.74 17.54
CA THR A 50 -4.26 11.18 17.56
C THR A 50 -4.96 11.84 16.37
N MET A 51 -5.29 13.12 16.50
CA MET A 51 -5.83 13.92 15.39
C MET A 51 -4.75 14.48 14.46
N GLU A 52 -3.49 14.04 14.64
CA GLU A 52 -2.38 14.45 13.80
C GLU A 52 -2.50 13.82 12.40
N CYS A 53 -2.30 14.66 11.38
CA CYS A 53 -2.24 14.22 10.00
C CYS A 53 -0.92 13.49 9.73
N VAL A 54 -0.99 12.35 9.03
CA VAL A 54 0.19 11.70 8.46
C VAL A 54 0.12 11.78 6.94
N GLU A 55 1.12 12.40 6.33
CA GLU A 55 1.28 12.45 4.88
C GLU A 55 1.85 11.13 4.35
N GLY A 56 1.27 10.61 3.27
CA GLY A 56 1.74 9.40 2.59
C GLY A 56 0.63 8.58 1.94
N CYS A 57 0.99 7.39 1.45
CA CYS A 57 0.06 6.44 0.87
C CYS A 57 -0.77 5.74 1.94
N GLN A 58 -2.07 5.71 1.74
CA GLN A 58 -3.02 5.03 2.63
C GLN A 58 -4.00 4.19 1.81
N CYS A 59 -4.51 3.11 2.40
CA CYS A 59 -5.51 2.28 1.74
C CYS A 59 -6.73 3.14 1.33
N ILE A 60 -7.24 2.88 0.13
CA ILE A 60 -8.49 3.47 -0.33
C ILE A 60 -9.67 2.93 0.49
N ASP A 61 -10.81 3.61 0.42
CA ASP A 61 -12.01 3.22 1.18
C ASP A 61 -12.43 1.77 0.89
N GLY A 62 -12.73 1.01 1.96
CA GLY A 62 -13.08 -0.41 1.90
C GLY A 62 -11.89 -1.37 1.90
N TYR A 63 -10.66 -0.86 1.85
CA TYR A 63 -9.42 -1.63 1.95
C TYR A 63 -8.71 -1.35 3.27
N VAL A 64 -8.03 -2.37 3.79
CA VAL A 64 -7.29 -2.30 5.05
C VAL A 64 -5.94 -3.00 4.92
N LEU A 65 -4.99 -2.65 5.79
CA LEU A 65 -3.69 -3.29 5.81
C LEU A 65 -3.78 -4.73 6.30
N ASN A 66 -3.18 -5.65 5.55
CA ASN A 66 -2.89 -7.00 6.03
C ASN A 66 -1.55 -7.04 6.80
N GLN A 67 -1.18 -8.21 7.32
CA GLN A 67 0.09 -8.42 8.02
C GLN A 67 1.35 -8.19 7.16
N TYR A 68 1.21 -8.20 5.83
CA TYR A 68 2.28 -7.94 4.86
C TYR A 68 2.33 -6.47 4.42
N ARG A 69 1.50 -5.60 5.01
CA ARG A 69 1.40 -4.16 4.70
C ARG A 69 0.84 -3.88 3.31
N GLU A 70 0.03 -4.79 2.79
CA GLU A 70 -0.70 -4.63 1.54
C GLU A 70 -2.14 -4.23 1.85
N CYS A 71 -2.72 -3.39 0.99
CA CYS A 71 -4.13 -3.01 1.10
C CYS A 71 -4.99 -4.05 0.41
N ILE A 72 -5.76 -4.80 1.19
CA ILE A 72 -6.70 -5.82 0.71
C ILE A 72 -8.14 -5.42 1.06
N PRO A 73 -9.16 -5.93 0.36
CA PRO A 73 -10.54 -5.71 0.74
C PRO A 73 -10.77 -6.17 2.18
N GLN A 74 -11.48 -5.38 3.00
CA GLN A 74 -11.76 -5.74 4.40
C GLN A 74 -12.43 -7.12 4.54
N SER A 75 -13.21 -7.53 3.53
CA SER A 75 -13.85 -8.86 3.47
C SER A 75 -12.88 -10.03 3.36
N GLU A 76 -11.63 -9.78 2.96
CA GLU A 76 -10.57 -10.78 2.81
C GLU A 76 -9.70 -10.91 4.07
N CYS A 77 -9.98 -10.12 5.12
CA CYS A 77 -9.28 -10.25 6.38
C CYS A 77 -9.47 -11.66 6.97
N PRO A 78 -8.39 -12.27 7.51
CA PRO A 78 -8.50 -13.53 8.23
C PRO A 78 -9.50 -13.39 9.36
N LYS A 79 -10.41 -14.36 9.49
CA LYS A 79 -11.28 -14.42 10.66
C LYS A 79 -10.40 -14.71 11.87
N SER A 80 -10.59 -13.97 12.96
CA SER A 80 -10.00 -14.31 14.25
C SER A 80 -10.48 -15.72 14.60
N VAL A 81 -9.61 -16.72 14.47
CA VAL A 81 -9.85 -18.01 15.08
C VAL A 81 -9.75 -17.75 16.57
N ARG A 82 -10.85 -17.85 17.30
CA ARG A 82 -10.76 -17.82 18.75
C ARG A 82 -10.19 -19.18 19.16
N GLU A 83 -9.26 -19.24 20.10
CA GLU A 83 -8.74 -20.53 20.62
C GLU A 83 -9.86 -21.53 20.98
N ASP A 84 -11.07 -21.06 21.32
CA ASP A 84 -12.25 -21.88 21.59
C ASP A 84 -12.80 -22.67 20.39
N ASP A 85 -12.40 -22.36 19.15
CA ASP A 85 -12.89 -23.01 17.93
C ASP A 85 -11.98 -24.17 17.46
N ILE A 86 -10.88 -24.44 18.18
CA ILE A 86 -9.86 -25.46 17.82
C ILE A 86 -10.21 -26.86 18.38
N GLU A 87 -11.22 -26.99 19.24
CA GLU A 87 -11.65 -28.29 19.77
C GLU A 87 -13.09 -28.63 19.34
N ALA A 88 -13.22 -29.19 18.14
CA ALA A 88 -14.37 -29.97 17.67
C ALA A 88 -13.90 -31.15 16.81
#